data_AF-A0A7W4EEB7-F1
#
_entry.id   AF-A0A7W4EEB7-F1
#
_cell.length_a   1.000
_cell.length_b   1.000
_cell.length_c   1.000
_cell.angle_alpha   90.00
_cell.angle_beta   90.00
_cell.angle_gamma   90.00
#
_symmetry.space_group_name_H-M   'P 1'
#
loop_
_entity.id
_entity.type
_entity.pdbx_description
1 polymer ?
#
loop_
_entity_poly.entity_id
_entity_poly.type
_entity_poly.pdbx_seq_one_letter_code
_entity_poly.pdbx_strand_id
1 'polypeptide(L)'
;MKFRKIASLGATAALAVGGFVLSSPANAADGEWPADIEEACRLQGHSGVYNFFGEPYTWTCYDMSYTFPFGVSFGSAGSVDIQGYCNRFYPGSKAEVTNAALAEGWSCLKLD
;
A
#
# COMPACT_ATOMS: atom_id res chain seq x y z
N MET A 1 -55.74 28.89 3.27
CA MET A 1 -56.18 27.69 4.02
C MET A 1 -55.38 26.50 3.49
N LYS A 2 -54.85 25.51 4.22
CA LYS A 2 -54.65 25.21 5.65
C LYS A 2 -53.74 23.96 5.63
N PHE A 3 -52.77 23.88 6.54
CA PHE A 3 -51.80 22.78 6.72
C PHE A 3 -52.41 21.37 6.79
N ARG A 4 -51.60 20.34 6.49
CA ARG A 4 -51.36 19.20 7.41
C ARG A 4 -50.11 18.37 7.04
N LYS A 5 -49.23 18.22 8.03
CA LYS A 5 -48.13 17.26 8.11
C LYS A 5 -48.67 15.83 8.17
N ILE A 6 -47.99 14.87 7.55
CA ILE A 6 -48.03 13.46 7.97
C ILE A 6 -46.59 12.95 7.93
N ALA A 7 -46.01 12.82 9.13
CA ALA A 7 -44.80 12.04 9.35
C ALA A 7 -45.16 10.56 9.21
N SER A 8 -44.46 9.83 8.34
CA SER A 8 -44.50 8.37 8.33
C SER A 8 -43.29 7.87 9.10
N LEU A 9 -43.58 7.31 10.27
CA LEU A 9 -42.69 6.48 11.06
C LEU A 9 -42.39 5.21 10.26
N GLY A 10 -41.16 5.08 9.78
CA GLY A 10 -40.62 3.85 9.20
C GLY A 10 -39.27 3.58 9.82
N ALA A 11 -39.27 3.08 11.06
CA ALA A 11 -38.08 2.60 11.74
C ALA A 11 -37.64 1.27 11.10
N THR A 12 -36.74 1.32 10.13
CA THR A 12 -35.92 0.16 9.76
C THR A 12 -34.67 0.18 10.62
N ALA A 13 -34.68 -0.65 11.66
CA ALA A 13 -33.51 -1.04 12.41
C ALA A 13 -32.53 -1.75 11.46
N ALA A 14 -31.51 -1.03 10.99
CA ALA A 14 -30.32 -1.66 10.45
C ALA A 14 -29.44 -2.05 11.64
N LEU A 15 -29.42 -3.35 11.93
CA LEU A 15 -28.43 -3.98 12.80
C LEU A 15 -27.05 -3.64 12.25
N ALA A 16 -26.38 -2.65 12.84
CA ALA A 16 -24.97 -2.39 12.60
C ALA A 16 -24.18 -3.53 13.26
N VAL A 17 -24.03 -4.62 12.51
CA VAL A 17 -23.08 -5.68 12.80
C VAL A 17 -21.70 -5.03 12.90
N GLY A 18 -21.02 -5.37 14.00
CA GLY A 18 -19.67 -4.98 14.40
C GLY A 18 -18.88 -4.19 13.35
N GLY A 19 -18.58 -2.94 13.70
CA GLY A 19 -17.63 -2.11 12.98
C GLY A 19 -16.28 -2.80 12.90
N PHE A 20 -16.08 -3.55 11.83
CA PHE A 20 -14.78 -3.62 11.20
C PHE A 20 -14.51 -2.21 10.73
N VAL A 21 -13.77 -1.46 11.54
CA VAL A 21 -13.09 -0.27 11.08
C VAL A 21 -12.12 -0.78 10.01
N LEU A 22 -12.59 -0.84 8.76
CA LEU A 22 -11.69 -0.75 7.63
C LEU A 22 -11.03 0.61 7.83
N SER A 23 -9.84 0.59 8.42
CA SER A 23 -8.88 1.68 8.39
C SER A 23 -8.62 1.96 6.90
N SER A 24 -9.52 2.71 6.29
CA SER A 24 -9.24 3.41 5.05
C SER A 24 -8.00 4.25 5.34
N PRO A 25 -6.97 4.25 4.47
CA PRO A 25 -5.83 5.11 4.69
C PRO A 25 -6.35 6.55 4.60
N ALA A 26 -6.60 7.14 5.76
CA ALA A 26 -6.82 8.54 5.91
C ALA A 26 -5.46 9.19 5.65
N ASN A 27 -5.14 9.42 4.37
CA ASN A 27 -4.13 10.36 3.87
C ASN A 27 -4.12 10.52 2.34
N ALA A 28 -5.22 10.28 1.63
CA ALA A 28 -5.35 10.68 0.22
C ALA A 28 -5.59 12.20 0.04
N ALA A 29 -5.10 13.03 0.97
CA ALA A 29 -5.49 14.44 1.08
C ALA A 29 -4.89 15.34 -0.02
N ASP A 30 -3.84 14.88 -0.72
CA ASP A 30 -3.16 15.64 -1.79
C ASP A 30 -2.78 14.78 -3.01
N GLY A 31 -3.46 13.63 -3.20
CA GLY A 31 -3.06 12.68 -4.24
C GLY A 31 -1.73 11.98 -3.96
N GLU A 32 -1.30 11.94 -2.71
CA GLU A 32 -0.18 11.13 -2.24
C GLU A 32 -0.71 9.83 -1.62
N TRP A 33 -0.12 8.69 -2.00
CA TRP A 33 -0.39 7.38 -1.41
C TRP A 33 0.92 6.71 -0.99
N PRO A 34 1.08 6.27 0.27
CA PRO A 34 2.30 5.58 0.68
C PRO A 34 2.51 4.30 -0.14
N ALA A 35 3.73 4.07 -0.59
CA ALA A 35 4.12 2.88 -1.33
C ALA A 35 4.64 1.81 -0.36
N ASP A 36 4.17 0.58 -0.53
CA ASP A 36 4.63 -0.56 0.27
C ASP A 36 5.74 -1.27 -0.52
N ILE A 37 6.97 -1.21 0.02
CA ILE A 37 8.17 -1.74 -0.65
C ILE A 37 8.19 -3.27 -0.60
N GLU A 38 7.76 -3.87 0.51
CA GLU A 38 7.63 -5.32 0.65
C GLU A 38 6.63 -5.86 -0.37
N GLU A 39 5.48 -5.19 -0.48
CA GLU A 39 4.46 -5.52 -1.48
C GLU A 39 4.97 -5.33 -2.91
N ALA A 40 5.72 -4.25 -3.17
CA ALA A 40 6.31 -4.01 -4.48
C ALA A 40 7.24 -5.16 -4.91
N CYS A 41 8.09 -5.71 -4.02
CA CYS A 41 8.88 -6.91 -4.35
C CYS A 41 8.03 -8.16 -4.51
N ARG A 42 7.02 -8.34 -3.66
CA ARG A 42 6.14 -9.51 -3.75
C ARG A 42 5.39 -9.54 -5.08
N LEU A 43 4.97 -8.38 -5.58
CA LEU A 43 4.29 -8.24 -6.88
C LEU A 43 5.23 -8.46 -8.07
N GLN A 44 6.54 -8.30 -7.88
CA GLN A 44 7.58 -8.69 -8.84
C GLN A 44 7.88 -10.20 -8.80
N GLY A 45 7.27 -10.95 -7.86
CA GLY A 45 7.43 -12.39 -7.72
C GLY A 45 8.55 -12.81 -6.76
N HIS A 46 9.09 -11.88 -5.98
CA HIS A 46 10.18 -12.14 -5.05
C HIS A 46 9.69 -12.42 -3.63
N SER A 47 10.58 -12.95 -2.79
CA SER A 47 10.25 -13.40 -1.43
C SER A 47 10.17 -12.26 -0.42
N GLY A 48 10.89 -11.17 -0.65
CA GLY A 48 10.86 -9.99 0.21
C GLY A 48 11.90 -8.95 -0.18
N VAL A 49 12.16 -8.00 0.72
CA VAL A 49 13.07 -6.87 0.52
C VAL A 49 14.20 -6.86 1.53
N TYR A 50 15.31 -6.23 1.18
CA TYR A 50 16.31 -5.79 2.13
C TYR A 50 16.90 -4.44 1.71
N ASN A 51 17.47 -3.74 2.69
CA ASN A 51 18.19 -2.50 2.47
C ASN A 51 19.41 -2.43 3.40
N PHE A 52 20.60 -2.64 2.84
CA PHE A 52 21.83 -2.65 3.63
C PHE A 52 22.31 -1.26 4.05
N PHE A 53 21.97 -0.23 3.27
CA PHE A 53 22.48 1.13 3.45
C PHE A 53 21.50 2.04 4.18
N GLY A 54 20.25 1.60 4.37
CA GLY A 54 19.18 2.41 4.95
C GLY A 54 18.80 3.60 4.07
N GLU A 55 19.14 3.57 2.78
CA GLU A 55 18.86 4.65 1.85
C GLU A 55 17.62 4.33 1.00
N PRO A 56 16.75 5.30 0.69
CA PRO A 56 15.52 5.04 -0.05
C PRO A 56 15.73 4.37 -1.43
N TYR A 57 16.88 4.58 -2.06
CA TYR A 57 17.15 4.08 -3.42
C TYR A 57 17.89 2.74 -3.46
N THR A 58 18.19 2.15 -2.30
CA THR A 58 18.99 0.92 -2.20
C THR A 58 18.18 -0.32 -1.81
N TRP A 59 16.85 -0.22 -1.87
CA TRP A 59 15.99 -1.38 -1.67
C TRP A 59 16.19 -2.40 -2.77
N THR A 60 16.40 -3.64 -2.34
CA THR A 60 16.65 -4.77 -3.23
C THR A 60 15.74 -5.92 -2.84
N CYS A 61 15.11 -6.54 -3.83
CA CYS A 61 14.37 -7.78 -3.64
C CYS A 61 15.33 -8.94 -3.37
N TYR A 62 14.87 -9.92 -2.60
CA TYR A 62 15.53 -11.21 -2.48
C TYR A 62 14.61 -12.36 -2.79
N ASP A 63 15.20 -13.45 -3.26
CA ASP A 63 14.55 -14.74 -3.42
C ASP A 63 15.04 -15.69 -2.35
N MET A 64 14.10 -16.33 -1.67
CA MET A 64 14.37 -17.39 -0.71
C MET A 64 14.20 -18.73 -1.40
N SER A 65 15.26 -19.54 -1.38
CA SER A 65 15.24 -20.91 -1.89
C SER A 65 15.57 -21.90 -0.79
N TYR A 66 14.91 -23.05 -0.83
CA TYR A 66 15.11 -24.14 0.11
C TYR A 66 15.83 -25.29 -0.60
N THR A 67 16.99 -25.69 -0.08
CA THR A 67 17.76 -26.84 -0.54
C THR A 67 17.72 -27.93 0.53
N PHE A 68 17.11 -29.07 0.20
CA PHE A 68 17.10 -30.24 1.08
C PHE A 68 18.52 -30.86 1.18
N PRO A 69 18.98 -31.36 2.36
CA PRO A 69 18.23 -31.52 3.61
C PRO A 69 18.20 -30.32 4.58
N PHE A 70 19.03 -29.28 4.46
CA PHE A 70 19.13 -28.25 5.53
C PHE A 70 19.43 -26.81 5.08
N GLY A 71 19.43 -26.49 3.78
CA GLY A 71 19.81 -25.17 3.30
C GLY A 71 18.62 -24.24 3.10
N VAL A 72 18.65 -23.05 3.70
CA VAL A 72 17.94 -21.87 3.20
C VAL A 72 18.98 -20.97 2.55
N SER A 73 18.71 -20.49 1.35
CA SER A 73 19.60 -19.57 0.64
C SER A 73 18.82 -18.36 0.19
N PHE A 74 19.42 -17.19 0.42
CA PHE A 74 18.87 -15.90 0.02
C PHE A 74 19.70 -15.38 -1.16
N GLY A 75 19.06 -15.22 -2.31
CA GLY A 75 19.65 -14.62 -3.49
C GLY A 75 19.18 -13.19 -3.65
N SER A 76 20.08 -12.28 -4.01
CA SER A 76 19.68 -10.94 -4.47
C SER A 76 18.96 -11.07 -5.81
N ALA A 77 17.76 -10.49 -5.91
CA ALA A 77 16.89 -10.63 -7.07
C ALA A 77 16.74 -9.35 -7.90
N GLY A 78 17.34 -8.24 -7.44
CA GLY A 78 17.37 -6.96 -8.15
C GLY A 78 16.66 -5.83 -7.40
N SER A 79 16.66 -4.64 -7.97
CA SER A 79 16.04 -3.44 -7.37
C SER A 79 14.52 -3.56 -7.29
N VAL A 80 13.92 -2.88 -6.31
CA VAL A 80 12.45 -2.83 -6.19
C VAL A 80 11.84 -1.89 -7.24
N ASP A 81 10.87 -2.38 -8.02
CA ASP A 81 10.08 -1.56 -8.93
C ASP A 81 8.90 -0.87 -8.22
N ILE A 82 9.20 0.23 -7.53
CA ILE A 82 8.20 1.04 -6.82
C ILE A 82 7.30 1.80 -7.81
N GLN A 83 7.82 2.19 -8.98
CA GLN A 83 6.99 2.81 -10.01
C GLN A 83 5.98 1.80 -10.59
N GLY A 84 6.35 0.53 -10.76
CA GLY A 84 5.44 -0.55 -11.13
C GLY A 84 4.33 -0.76 -10.10
N TYR A 85 4.66 -0.71 -8.81
CA TYR A 85 3.66 -0.71 -7.73
C TYR A 85 2.69 0.47 -7.89
N CYS A 86 3.19 1.69 -8.04
CA CYS A 86 2.37 2.89 -8.21
C CYS A 86 1.50 2.82 -9.47
N ASN A 87 2.05 2.36 -10.60
CA ASN A 87 1.28 2.17 -11.84
C ASN A 87 0.15 1.15 -11.70
N ARG A 88 0.33 0.15 -10.83
CA ARG A 88 -0.65 -0.93 -10.61
C ARG A 88 -1.83 -0.48 -9.76
N PHE A 89 -1.58 0.26 -8.68
CA PHE A 89 -2.63 0.66 -7.72
C PHE A 89 -3.14 2.08 -7.93
N TYR A 90 -2.31 2.97 -8.48
CA TYR A 90 -2.60 4.38 -8.70
C TYR A 90 -2.19 4.79 -10.12
N PRO A 91 -2.93 4.36 -11.17
CA PRO A 91 -2.60 4.67 -12.55
C PRO A 91 -2.47 6.19 -12.79
N GLY A 92 -1.40 6.60 -13.46
CA GLY A 92 -1.10 8.03 -13.69
C GLY A 92 -0.38 8.71 -12.53
N SER A 93 0.07 7.95 -11.53
CA SER A 93 0.95 8.45 -10.46
C SER A 93 2.44 8.21 -10.74
N LYS A 94 3.30 8.95 -10.05
CA LYS A 94 4.76 8.83 -10.04
C LYS A 94 5.21 8.35 -8.66
N ALA A 95 6.15 7.41 -8.61
CA ALA A 95 6.84 7.06 -7.38
C ALA A 95 7.87 8.15 -7.01
N GLU A 96 7.82 8.64 -5.78
CA GLU A 96 8.75 9.63 -5.24
C GLU A 96 9.02 9.39 -3.76
N VAL A 97 10.21 9.75 -3.30
CA VAL A 97 10.56 9.73 -1.89
C VAL A 97 10.04 11.01 -1.24
N THR A 98 8.91 10.93 -0.53
CA THR A 98 8.30 12.08 0.17
C THR A 98 8.77 12.19 1.62
N ASN A 99 9.27 11.09 2.19
CA ASN A 99 9.88 11.08 3.51
C ASN A 99 11.28 10.44 3.47
N ALA A 100 12.28 11.19 3.00
CA ALA A 100 13.65 10.73 2.91
C ALA A 100 14.31 10.41 4.28
N ALA A 101 13.69 10.84 5.39
CA ALA A 101 14.16 10.47 6.73
C ALA A 101 13.85 9.00 7.07
N LEU A 102 12.94 8.37 6.34
CA LEU A 102 12.62 6.95 6.44
C LEU A 102 13.09 6.27 5.16
N ALA A 103 13.87 5.18 5.30
CA ALA A 103 14.28 4.37 4.14
C ALA A 103 13.04 3.90 3.34
N GLU A 104 11.92 3.65 4.01
CA GLU A 104 10.65 3.21 3.42
C GLU A 104 9.75 4.37 2.92
N GLY A 105 10.21 5.62 2.99
CA GLY A 105 9.42 6.82 2.75
C GLY A 105 9.04 7.11 1.30
N TRP A 106 8.76 6.06 0.53
CA TRP A 106 8.24 6.15 -0.83
C TRP A 106 6.74 6.35 -0.83
N SER A 107 6.29 7.20 -1.74
CA SER A 107 4.89 7.44 -2.03
C SER A 107 4.64 7.51 -3.53
N CYS A 108 3.43 7.15 -3.92
CA CYS A 108 2.86 7.39 -5.23
C CYS A 108 2.19 8.76 -5.22
N LEU A 109 2.73 9.70 -5.99
CA LEU A 109 2.21 11.05 -6.18
C LEU A 109 1.37 11.12 -7.44
N LYS A 110 0.15 11.62 -7.33
CA LYS A 110 -0.71 11.93 -8.46
C LYS A 110 -0.03 12.99 -9.33
N LEU A 111 -0.04 12.78 -10.65
CA LEU A 111 0.36 13.79 -11.62
C LEU A 111 -0.87 14.61 -12.00
N ASP A 112 -0.74 15.93 -11.94
CA ASP A 112 -1.80 16.89 -12.30
C ASP A 112 -1.94 17.10 -13.83
#